data_AF-A0A8M1KTB4-F1
#
_entry.id   AF-A0A8M1KTB4-F1
#
_cell.length_a   1.000
_cell.length_b   1.000
_cell.length_c   1.000
_cell.angle_alpha   90.00
_cell.angle_beta   90.00
_cell.angle_gamma   90.00
#
_symmetry.space_group_name_H-M   'P 1'
#
loop_
_entity.id
_entity.type
_entity.pdbx_description
1 polymer ?
#
loop_
_entity_poly.entity_id
_entity_poly.type
_entity_poly.pdbx_seq_one_letter_code
_entity_poly.pdbx_strand_id
1 'polypeptide(L)'
;MLLFRGDYQPLRRKALMVAGLTLLGLGFWFGIPLLFRQLSSGSVNTGSGTNLAKIQEQLTDIQKQLAEKEARWKETLLKEIGSLQSEEKITSGLKMELSNWLQEYLFTGSSSSAEGVVLWPELKVVLESMEKRLVQQLATSQDVRKTVQEALSRYNADGIGMTDYALKFSGGKVITSQYTKPYCPQSLQLCSEGPSAVIEPEVYPGKCWAFRGSYGSVTIALSQSVRITHVTMEHLPKSLSPTGQIDSAPQDFAVYGIHHVAQKQEGVFLGKFAYSQDGDPIQTFELKARYLVYSQTILCLYLFTGW
;
A
#
# COMPACT_ATOMS: atom_id res chain seq x y z
N MET A 1 -14.54 1.02 3.61
CA MET A 1 -14.43 2.18 4.52
C MET A 1 -14.51 3.47 3.69
N LEU A 2 -15.16 4.52 4.20
CA LEU A 2 -15.43 5.76 3.49
C LEU A 2 -14.93 6.94 4.33
N LEU A 3 -13.91 7.65 3.84
CA LEU A 3 -13.22 8.72 4.57
C LEU A 3 -13.47 10.07 3.88
N PHE A 4 -13.73 11.11 4.67
CA PHE A 4 -14.09 12.44 4.16
C PHE A 4 -13.22 13.51 4.79
N ARG A 5 -12.51 14.30 3.97
CA ARG A 5 -11.37 15.11 4.42
C ARG A 5 -11.45 16.57 3.94
N GLY A 6 -11.06 17.53 4.78
CA GLY A 6 -11.10 18.97 4.50
C GLY A 6 -10.10 19.81 5.30
N ASP A 7 -9.69 20.98 4.78
CA ASP A 7 -8.62 21.80 5.39
C ASP A 7 -9.17 22.89 6.35
N TYR A 8 -8.49 23.10 7.49
CA TYR A 8 -8.56 24.33 8.30
C TYR A 8 -7.39 25.27 7.94
N GLN A 9 -7.64 26.57 7.74
CA GLN A 9 -6.61 27.55 7.32
C GLN A 9 -6.76 28.91 8.00
N PRO A 10 -5.63 29.57 8.37
CA PRO A 10 -5.43 30.99 8.13
C PRO A 10 -4.32 31.25 7.09
N LEU A 11 -4.51 32.33 6.32
CA LEU A 11 -3.78 32.72 5.10
C LEU A 11 -2.28 33.06 5.26
N ARG A 12 -1.41 32.57 4.35
CA ARG A 12 -0.81 33.35 3.21
C ARG A 12 0.42 32.68 2.51
N ARG A 13 0.31 32.67 1.16
CA ARG A 13 1.27 32.95 0.05
C ARG A 13 2.46 32.02 -0.32
N LYS A 14 2.26 31.39 -1.50
CA LYS A 14 3.08 31.26 -2.76
C LYS A 14 4.55 30.78 -2.73
N ALA A 15 4.83 29.77 -3.58
CA ALA A 15 5.93 29.77 -4.57
C ALA A 15 5.64 28.76 -5.71
N LEU A 16 6.23 29.03 -6.88
CA LEU A 16 6.05 28.37 -8.19
C LEU A 16 7.45 27.94 -8.68
N MET A 17 7.63 26.77 -9.30
CA MET A 17 8.73 26.49 -10.25
C MET A 17 8.41 25.29 -11.15
N VAL A 18 9.06 25.28 -12.31
CA VAL A 18 8.75 24.59 -13.57
C VAL A 18 9.86 23.58 -13.94
N ALA A 19 9.43 22.49 -14.60
CA ALA A 19 10.10 21.59 -15.57
C ALA A 19 11.36 20.77 -15.21
N GLY A 20 11.35 19.54 -15.75
CA GLY A 20 12.52 18.69 -15.95
C GLY A 20 12.13 17.32 -16.51
N LEU A 21 12.08 17.21 -17.84
CA LEU A 21 11.90 15.98 -18.61
C LEU A 21 13.29 15.51 -19.08
N THR A 22 13.68 14.26 -18.81
CA THR A 22 14.79 13.59 -19.52
C THR A 22 14.57 12.09 -19.63
N LEU A 23 14.53 11.63 -20.89
CA LEU A 23 14.66 10.25 -21.37
C LEU A 23 16.14 9.87 -21.48
N LEU A 24 16.53 8.69 -21.01
CA LEU A 24 17.61 7.80 -21.49
C LEU A 24 17.25 6.40 -20.92
N GLY A 25 17.15 5.27 -21.63
CA GLY A 25 17.76 4.85 -22.89
C GLY A 25 18.83 3.78 -22.61
N LEU A 26 18.66 2.58 -23.20
CA LEU A 26 19.56 1.39 -23.25
C LEU A 26 19.40 0.41 -22.06
N GLY A 27 19.00 -0.87 -22.18
CA GLY A 27 18.89 -1.79 -23.32
C GLY A 27 20.12 -2.70 -23.40
N PHE A 28 20.10 -3.90 -22.78
CA PHE A 28 20.95 -5.06 -23.13
C PHE A 28 20.38 -6.35 -22.52
N TRP A 29 19.69 -7.15 -23.34
CA TRP A 29 19.36 -8.56 -23.07
C TRP A 29 19.70 -9.34 -24.35
N PHE A 30 20.90 -9.93 -24.40
CA PHE A 30 21.22 -11.03 -25.33
C PHE A 30 20.95 -12.32 -24.52
N GLY A 31 20.08 -13.24 -24.92
CA GLY A 31 19.98 -13.82 -26.25
C GLY A 31 21.08 -14.86 -26.40
N ILE A 32 20.81 -16.11 -25.99
CA ILE A 32 21.67 -17.27 -26.23
C ILE A 32 21.26 -17.85 -27.59
N PRO A 33 22.12 -17.89 -28.63
CA PRO A 33 21.95 -18.80 -29.75
C PRO A 33 22.97 -19.94 -29.62
N LEU A 34 22.46 -21.10 -29.23
CA LEU A 34 23.13 -22.39 -29.38
C LEU A 34 23.01 -22.81 -30.85
N LEU A 35 24.01 -22.48 -31.67
CA LEU A 35 24.16 -23.04 -33.01
C LEU A 35 25.64 -23.32 -33.29
N PHE A 36 26.01 -24.60 -33.25
CA PHE A 36 27.20 -25.10 -33.92
C PHE A 36 26.83 -26.36 -34.71
N ARG A 37 26.71 -26.20 -36.03
CA ARG A 37 26.77 -27.30 -36.99
C ARG A 37 27.34 -26.79 -38.32
N GLN A 38 28.63 -27.03 -38.54
CA GLN A 38 29.14 -27.52 -39.83
C GLN A 38 30.60 -27.97 -39.69
N LEU A 39 30.79 -29.28 -39.79
CA LEU A 39 32.05 -29.87 -40.23
C LEU A 39 32.18 -29.60 -41.73
N SER A 40 33.30 -29.04 -42.15
CA SER A 40 33.73 -29.06 -43.56
C SER A 40 35.24 -29.18 -43.59
N SER A 41 35.67 -30.33 -44.09
CA SER A 41 37.03 -30.77 -44.41
C SER A 41 37.83 -29.77 -45.24
N GLY A 42 39.12 -29.64 -44.94
CA GLY A 42 40.08 -28.94 -45.78
C GLY A 42 41.53 -29.26 -45.42
N SER A 43 42.06 -30.30 -46.07
CA SER A 43 43.46 -30.53 -46.48
C SER A 43 44.59 -30.34 -45.44
N VAL A 44 45.20 -31.47 -45.07
CA VAL A 44 46.48 -31.55 -44.35
C VAL A 44 47.60 -31.12 -45.28
N ASN A 45 48.35 -30.08 -44.92
CA ASN A 45 49.72 -29.91 -45.40
C ASN A 45 50.63 -29.33 -44.30
N THR A 46 51.65 -30.12 -43.97
CA THR A 46 52.95 -29.79 -43.36
C THR A 46 53.06 -28.48 -42.58
N GLY A 47 52.64 -28.50 -41.30
CA GLY A 47 52.81 -27.41 -40.33
C GLY A 47 52.58 -27.88 -38.88
N SER A 48 52.95 -29.13 -38.58
CA SER A 48 52.49 -29.87 -37.39
C SER A 48 52.97 -29.25 -36.06
N GLY A 49 54.20 -28.71 -36.02
CA GLY A 49 54.76 -28.13 -34.78
C GLY A 49 54.20 -26.75 -34.41
N THR A 50 53.90 -25.89 -35.39
CA THR A 50 53.47 -24.51 -35.14
C THR A 50 51.99 -24.39 -34.79
N ASN A 51 51.14 -25.27 -35.34
CA ASN A 51 49.71 -25.30 -35.02
C ASN A 51 49.45 -25.92 -33.63
N LEU A 52 50.22 -26.94 -33.26
CA LEU A 52 50.12 -27.55 -31.93
C LEU A 52 50.55 -26.54 -30.84
N ALA A 53 51.65 -25.81 -31.06
CA ALA A 53 52.09 -24.77 -30.13
C ALA A 53 51.04 -23.64 -29.97
N LYS A 54 50.42 -23.20 -31.07
CA LYS A 54 49.32 -22.20 -31.02
C LYS A 54 48.10 -22.70 -30.25
N ILE A 55 47.69 -23.95 -30.46
CA ILE A 55 46.57 -24.56 -29.73
C ILE A 55 46.91 -24.68 -28.23
N GLN A 56 48.15 -25.02 -27.92
CA GLN A 56 48.62 -25.16 -26.54
C GLN A 56 48.67 -23.81 -25.81
N GLU A 57 49.12 -22.76 -26.50
CA GLU A 57 49.04 -21.37 -26.02
C GLU A 57 47.59 -20.93 -25.78
N GLN A 58 46.69 -21.20 -26.73
CA GLN A 58 45.26 -20.89 -26.56
C GLN A 58 44.63 -21.64 -25.39
N LEU A 59 44.99 -22.91 -25.18
CA LEU A 59 44.52 -23.68 -24.02
C LEU A 59 45.00 -23.07 -22.70
N THR A 60 46.25 -22.62 -22.63
CA THR A 60 46.77 -21.97 -21.42
C THR A 60 46.10 -20.63 -21.15
N ASP A 61 45.80 -19.84 -22.19
CA ASP A 61 45.08 -18.58 -22.04
C ASP A 61 43.63 -18.80 -21.56
N ILE A 62 42.93 -19.78 -22.14
CA ILE A 62 41.57 -20.15 -21.69
C ILE A 62 41.59 -20.63 -20.24
N GLN A 63 42.56 -21.44 -19.84
CA GLN A 63 42.71 -21.89 -18.45
C GLN A 63 42.94 -20.70 -17.50
N LYS A 64 43.78 -19.74 -17.90
CA LYS A 64 44.01 -18.52 -17.13
C LYS A 64 42.73 -17.68 -17.00
N GLN A 65 42.02 -17.45 -18.09
CA GLN A 65 40.76 -16.71 -18.07
C GLN A 65 39.68 -17.39 -17.21
N LEU A 66 39.63 -18.74 -17.21
CA LEU A 66 38.73 -19.51 -16.36
C LEU A 66 39.07 -19.29 -14.88
N ALA A 67 40.34 -19.44 -14.50
CA ALA A 67 40.79 -19.21 -13.13
C ALA A 67 40.52 -17.77 -12.65
N GLU A 68 40.73 -16.78 -13.52
CA GLU A 68 40.41 -15.38 -13.21
C GLU A 68 38.91 -15.14 -13.04
N LYS A 69 38.07 -15.74 -13.89
CA LYS A 69 36.61 -15.68 -13.75
C LYS A 69 36.16 -16.34 -12.44
N GLU A 70 36.67 -17.52 -12.12
CA GLU A 70 36.35 -18.21 -10.86
C GLU A 70 36.73 -17.37 -9.64
N ALA A 71 37.89 -16.73 -9.64
CA ALA A 71 38.31 -15.84 -8.55
C ALA A 71 37.35 -14.65 -8.38
N ARG A 72 36.98 -13.98 -9.49
CA ARG A 72 36.03 -12.85 -9.46
C ARG A 72 34.64 -13.26 -8.98
N TRP A 73 34.15 -14.42 -9.43
CA TRP A 73 32.85 -14.94 -9.00
C TRP A 73 32.86 -15.32 -7.51
N LYS A 74 33.92 -15.96 -7.03
CA LYS A 74 34.09 -16.27 -5.59
C LYS A 74 34.08 -15.01 -4.74
N GLU A 75 34.80 -13.97 -5.14
CA GLU A 75 34.83 -12.70 -4.41
C GLU A 75 33.44 -12.03 -4.37
N THR A 76 32.72 -12.03 -5.49
CA THR A 76 31.36 -11.46 -5.57
C THR A 76 30.38 -12.22 -4.69
N LEU A 77 30.42 -13.56 -4.71
CA LEU A 77 29.58 -14.40 -3.87
C LEU A 77 29.87 -14.20 -2.38
N LEU A 78 31.14 -14.08 -1.99
CA LEU A 78 31.51 -13.83 -0.60
C LEU A 78 30.99 -12.47 -0.11
N LYS A 79 31.01 -11.44 -0.95
CA LYS A 79 30.42 -10.13 -0.63
C LYS A 79 28.92 -10.23 -0.43
N GLU A 80 28.22 -10.93 -1.32
CA GLU A 80 26.77 -11.11 -1.24
C GLU A 80 26.35 -11.90 0.01
N ILE A 81 27.02 -13.02 0.28
CA ILE A 81 26.80 -13.83 1.50
C ILE A 81 27.04 -12.99 2.75
N GLY A 82 28.12 -12.19 2.77
CA GLY A 82 28.41 -11.29 3.90
C GLY A 82 27.32 -10.23 4.11
N SER A 83 26.79 -9.65 3.03
CA SER A 83 25.67 -8.70 3.11
C SER A 83 24.43 -9.36 3.70
N LEU A 84 24.02 -10.52 3.17
CA LEU A 84 22.85 -11.27 3.65
C LEU A 84 22.99 -11.68 5.13
N GLN A 85 24.16 -12.17 5.54
CA GLN A 85 24.43 -12.51 6.95
C GLN A 85 24.34 -11.28 7.87
N SER A 86 24.76 -10.11 7.38
CA SER A 86 24.67 -8.86 8.16
C SER A 86 23.22 -8.40 8.36
N GLU A 87 22.40 -8.51 7.32
CA GLU A 87 20.96 -8.20 7.38
C GLU A 87 20.21 -9.19 8.28
N GLU A 88 20.52 -10.49 8.19
CA GLU A 88 19.97 -11.52 9.07
C GLU A 88 20.34 -11.27 10.54
N LYS A 89 21.57 -10.83 10.82
CA LYS A 89 21.99 -10.46 12.18
C LYS A 89 21.23 -9.26 12.73
N ILE A 90 20.96 -8.25 11.91
CA ILE A 90 20.17 -7.06 12.30
C ILE A 90 18.73 -7.48 12.64
N THR A 91 18.08 -8.23 11.75
CA THR A 91 16.68 -8.65 11.91
C THR A 91 16.50 -9.60 13.09
N SER A 92 17.40 -10.56 13.29
CA SER A 92 17.38 -11.47 14.45
C SER A 92 17.60 -10.74 15.78
N GLY A 93 18.52 -9.77 15.83
CA GLY A 93 18.76 -8.95 17.01
C GLY A 93 17.53 -8.15 17.45
N LEU A 94 16.86 -7.49 16.50
CA LEU A 94 15.62 -6.74 16.77
C LEU A 94 14.47 -7.67 17.19
N LYS A 95 14.35 -8.85 16.57
CA LYS A 95 13.35 -9.85 16.97
C LYS A 95 13.55 -10.31 18.43
N MET A 96 14.78 -10.53 18.85
CA MET A 96 15.08 -10.87 20.25
C MET A 96 14.71 -9.73 21.19
N GLU A 97 15.00 -8.49 20.81
CA GLU A 97 14.66 -7.33 21.62
C GLU A 97 13.14 -7.16 21.82
N LEU A 98 12.35 -7.33 20.75
CA LEU A 98 10.89 -7.34 20.86
C LEU A 98 10.39 -8.46 21.77
N SER A 99 10.98 -9.65 21.64
CA SER A 99 10.60 -10.81 22.43
C SER A 99 10.90 -10.58 23.91
N ASN A 100 12.07 -10.02 24.24
CA ASN A 100 12.44 -9.66 25.59
C ASN A 100 11.54 -8.57 26.16
N TRP A 101 11.24 -7.53 25.37
CA TRP A 101 10.32 -6.47 25.78
C TRP A 101 8.91 -7.01 26.06
N LEU A 102 8.37 -7.87 25.19
CA LEU A 102 7.07 -8.52 25.39
C LEU A 102 7.06 -9.34 26.68
N GLN A 103 8.12 -10.09 26.95
CA GLN A 103 8.26 -10.83 28.19
C GLN A 103 8.29 -9.88 29.40
N GLU A 104 9.15 -8.87 29.40
CA GLU A 104 9.23 -7.89 30.50
C GLU A 104 7.90 -7.18 30.75
N TYR A 105 7.20 -6.77 29.69
CA TYR A 105 5.90 -6.13 29.78
C TYR A 105 4.83 -7.06 30.40
N LEU A 106 4.76 -8.32 29.95
CA LEU A 106 3.83 -9.31 30.51
C LEU A 106 4.15 -9.67 31.97
N PHE A 107 5.42 -9.68 32.36
CA PHE A 107 5.85 -10.00 33.73
C PHE A 107 5.73 -8.82 34.70
N THR A 108 5.83 -7.57 34.24
CA THR A 108 5.70 -6.38 35.08
C THR A 108 4.24 -5.97 35.33
N GLY A 109 3.31 -6.35 34.45
CA GLY A 109 1.87 -6.09 34.59
C GLY A 109 1.12 -6.99 35.59
N SER A 110 1.75 -8.01 36.16
CA SER A 110 1.07 -9.04 36.96
C SER A 110 1.02 -8.77 38.48
N SER A 111 0.77 -7.53 38.91
CA SER A 111 0.58 -7.23 40.34
C SER A 111 -0.84 -6.77 40.74
N SER A 112 -1.79 -6.68 39.81
CA SER A 112 -3.20 -6.50 40.19
C SER A 112 -4.15 -6.90 39.07
N SER A 113 -4.86 -8.01 39.29
CA SER A 113 -6.19 -8.37 38.78
C SER A 113 -6.62 -7.93 37.37
N ALA A 114 -6.96 -8.94 36.57
CA ALA A 114 -7.63 -8.94 35.26
C ALA A 114 -6.71 -8.77 34.03
N GLU A 115 -6.45 -9.92 33.39
CA GLU A 115 -6.03 -10.11 31.99
C GLU A 115 -4.89 -9.20 31.47
N GLY A 116 -3.71 -9.81 31.30
CA GLY A 116 -2.54 -9.23 30.63
C GLY A 116 -2.79 -8.92 29.15
N VAL A 117 -3.63 -7.93 28.90
CA VAL A 117 -3.89 -7.36 27.58
C VAL A 117 -2.80 -6.34 27.33
N VAL A 118 -1.97 -6.61 26.31
CA VAL A 118 -1.06 -5.60 25.78
C VAL A 118 -1.91 -4.45 25.26
N LEU A 119 -1.75 -3.27 25.85
CA LEU A 119 -2.44 -2.08 25.38
C LEU A 119 -1.86 -1.68 24.01
N TRP A 120 -2.75 -1.46 23.05
CA TRP A 120 -2.40 -1.10 21.67
C TRP A 120 -1.51 0.15 21.53
N PRO A 121 -1.68 1.22 22.33
CA PRO A 121 -0.81 2.40 22.26
C PRO A 121 0.67 2.10 22.56
N GLU A 122 0.94 1.31 23.58
CA GLU A 122 2.28 0.95 24.05
C GLU A 122 2.99 0.04 23.05
N LEU A 123 2.28 -0.97 22.54
CA LEU A 123 2.81 -1.85 21.49
C LEU A 123 3.14 -1.06 20.21
N LYS A 124 2.29 -0.12 19.83
CA LYS A 124 2.49 0.71 18.63
C LYS A 124 3.79 1.52 18.73
N VAL A 125 4.06 2.15 19.88
CA VAL A 125 5.30 2.92 20.09
C VAL A 125 6.55 2.06 19.93
N VAL A 126 6.52 0.84 20.46
CA VAL A 126 7.66 -0.09 20.35
C VAL A 126 7.86 -0.56 18.92
N LEU A 127 6.78 -0.92 18.23
CA LEU A 127 6.84 -1.31 16.81
C LEU A 127 7.39 -0.18 15.94
N GLU A 128 6.93 1.06 16.12
CA GLU A 128 7.44 2.23 15.40
C GLU A 128 8.94 2.49 15.68
N SER A 129 9.37 2.31 16.93
CA SER A 129 10.79 2.44 17.32
C SER A 129 11.67 1.39 16.64
N MET A 130 11.21 0.14 16.61
CA MET A 130 11.92 -0.96 15.96
C MET A 130 11.99 -0.78 14.45
N GLU A 131 10.88 -0.37 13.85
CA GLU A 131 10.79 -0.07 12.43
C GLU A 131 11.80 1.01 12.04
N LYS A 132 11.88 2.11 12.79
CA LYS A 132 12.86 3.17 12.56
C LYS A 132 14.30 2.65 12.62
N ARG A 133 14.59 1.71 13.54
CA ARG A 133 15.93 1.10 13.67
C ARG A 133 16.25 0.16 12.51
N LEU A 134 15.28 -0.63 12.05
CA LEU A 134 15.43 -1.45 10.83
C LEU A 134 15.82 -0.59 9.65
N VAL A 135 15.09 0.51 9.41
CA VAL A 135 15.36 1.43 8.30
C VAL A 135 16.75 2.06 8.44
N GLN A 136 17.13 2.47 9.65
CA GLN A 136 18.45 3.09 9.88
C GLN A 136 19.61 2.12 9.63
N GLN A 137 19.44 0.83 9.92
CA GLN A 137 20.51 -0.17 9.84
C GLN A 137 20.59 -0.88 8.48
N LEU A 138 19.45 -1.09 7.80
CA LEU A 138 19.40 -1.83 6.53
C LEU A 138 19.52 -0.95 5.29
N ALA A 139 19.06 0.30 5.35
CA ALA A 139 19.10 1.14 4.17
C ALA A 139 20.52 1.63 3.88
N THR A 140 20.98 1.31 2.67
CA THR A 140 22.35 1.51 2.17
C THR A 140 22.69 2.96 1.84
N SER A 141 21.70 3.77 1.47
CA SER A 141 21.85 5.20 1.18
C SER A 141 20.87 6.06 1.96
N GLN A 142 21.24 7.33 2.16
CA GLN A 142 20.37 8.31 2.83
C GLN A 142 19.06 8.57 2.05
N ASP A 143 19.09 8.45 0.72
CA ASP A 143 17.92 8.60 -0.13
C ASP A 143 16.95 7.41 0.01
N VAL A 144 17.48 6.19 0.11
CA VAL A 144 16.67 4.99 0.40
C VAL A 144 16.05 5.12 1.79
N ARG A 145 16.82 5.53 2.80
CA ARG A 145 16.30 5.78 4.17
C ARG A 145 15.14 6.75 4.16
N LYS A 146 15.30 7.89 3.47
CA LYS A 146 14.28 8.92 3.39
C LYS A 146 13.02 8.40 2.70
N THR A 147 13.17 7.70 1.58
CA THR A 147 12.04 7.13 0.83
C THR A 147 11.26 6.13 1.67
N VAL A 148 11.96 5.22 2.35
CA VAL A 148 11.31 4.23 3.23
C VAL A 148 10.63 4.92 4.41
N GLN A 149 11.28 5.88 5.06
CA GLN A 149 10.68 6.62 6.17
C GLN A 149 9.42 7.40 5.75
N GLU A 150 9.41 7.97 4.54
CA GLU A 150 8.24 8.65 3.99
C GLU A 150 7.09 7.67 3.72
N ALA A 151 7.39 6.50 3.15
CA ALA A 151 6.38 5.45 2.91
C ALA A 151 5.77 4.95 4.23
N LEU A 152 6.59 4.70 5.24
CA LEU A 152 6.15 4.25 6.56
C LEU A 152 5.36 5.33 7.30
N SER A 153 5.80 6.59 7.23
CA SER A 153 5.05 7.71 7.80
C SER A 153 3.66 7.83 7.17
N ARG A 154 3.50 7.53 5.87
CA ARG A 154 2.19 7.50 5.21
C ARG A 154 1.37 6.31 5.66
N TYR A 155 1.97 5.13 5.76
CA TYR A 155 1.31 3.92 6.28
C TYR A 155 0.76 4.14 7.69
N ASN A 156 1.59 4.68 8.60
CA ASN A 156 1.20 5.01 9.98
C ASN A 156 0.10 6.09 10.05
N ALA A 157 -0.05 6.88 8.99
CA ALA A 157 -1.11 7.87 8.81
C ALA A 157 -2.28 7.31 7.97
N ASP A 158 -2.69 6.06 8.24
CA ASP A 158 -3.84 5.39 7.63
C ASP A 158 -3.70 5.21 6.10
N GLY A 159 -2.45 5.03 5.63
CA GLY A 159 -2.11 4.88 4.21
C GLY A 159 -2.24 6.15 3.34
N ILE A 160 -2.90 7.20 3.84
CA ILE A 160 -3.31 8.36 3.04
C ILE A 160 -2.71 9.68 3.56
N GLY A 161 -2.56 9.85 4.87
CA GLY A 161 -1.94 11.06 5.46
C GLY A 161 -2.80 12.32 5.50
N MET A 162 -4.12 12.20 5.62
CA MET A 162 -5.05 13.32 5.79
C MET A 162 -6.06 13.02 6.94
N THR A 163 -6.74 14.00 7.51
CA THR A 163 -7.71 13.79 8.60
C THR A 163 -9.06 13.30 8.08
N ASP A 164 -9.61 12.21 8.62
CA ASP A 164 -10.98 11.76 8.33
C ASP A 164 -12.02 12.38 9.29
N TYR A 165 -12.88 13.23 8.76
CA TYR A 165 -13.99 13.87 9.48
C TYR A 165 -15.27 13.04 9.49
N ALA A 166 -15.35 11.95 8.72
CA ALA A 166 -16.46 11.01 8.79
C ALA A 166 -16.24 9.89 9.81
N LEU A 167 -14.99 9.67 10.25
CA LEU A 167 -14.63 8.61 11.17
C LEU A 167 -15.53 8.62 12.41
N LYS A 168 -16.15 7.47 12.70
CA LYS A 168 -17.02 7.29 13.87
C LYS A 168 -16.35 7.73 15.17
N PHE A 169 -15.09 7.33 15.34
CA PHE A 169 -14.30 7.63 16.54
C PHE A 169 -13.84 9.10 16.63
N SER A 170 -13.87 9.83 15.52
CA SER A 170 -13.64 11.28 15.50
C SER A 170 -14.93 12.09 15.65
N GLY A 171 -16.10 11.44 15.82
CA GLY A 171 -17.40 12.07 16.00
C GLY A 171 -18.29 12.09 14.77
N GLY A 172 -17.87 11.48 13.66
CA GLY A 172 -18.73 11.28 12.50
C GLY A 172 -19.88 10.30 12.80
N LYS A 173 -21.01 10.46 12.12
CA LYS A 173 -22.23 9.68 12.41
C LYS A 173 -23.05 9.39 11.17
N VAL A 174 -23.49 8.14 11.01
CA VAL A 174 -24.49 7.78 10.01
C VAL A 174 -25.88 8.24 10.46
N ILE A 175 -26.59 8.97 9.60
CA ILE A 175 -27.94 9.46 9.84
C ILE A 175 -28.94 8.32 9.59
N THR A 176 -29.59 7.86 10.67
CA THR A 176 -30.35 6.61 10.66
C THR A 176 -31.65 6.62 9.87
N SER A 177 -32.14 7.81 9.49
CA SER A 177 -33.36 7.99 8.69
C SER A 177 -33.10 8.05 7.18
N GLN A 178 -31.84 8.05 6.74
CA GLN A 178 -31.46 8.34 5.35
C GLN A 178 -30.38 7.39 4.84
N TYR A 179 -30.67 6.09 4.86
CA TYR A 179 -29.85 5.06 4.23
C TYR A 179 -30.69 3.96 3.56
N THR A 180 -30.13 3.26 2.57
CA THR A 180 -30.74 2.07 1.98
C THR A 180 -30.70 0.90 2.97
N LYS A 181 -31.83 0.21 3.14
CA LYS A 181 -31.94 -0.87 4.15
C LYS A 181 -30.83 -1.91 3.97
N PRO A 182 -30.15 -2.32 5.06
CA PRO A 182 -29.13 -3.36 4.99
C PRO A 182 -29.73 -4.66 4.47
N TYR A 183 -28.94 -5.41 3.73
CA TYR A 183 -29.33 -6.70 3.16
C TYR A 183 -28.49 -7.81 3.76
N CYS A 184 -29.14 -8.76 4.45
CA CYS A 184 -28.53 -10.02 4.82
C CYS A 184 -29.21 -11.15 4.03
N PRO A 185 -28.50 -11.84 3.10
CA PRO A 185 -29.04 -13.03 2.46
C PRO A 185 -29.19 -14.15 3.49
N GLN A 186 -30.37 -14.76 3.55
CA GLN A 186 -30.71 -15.82 4.51
C GLN A 186 -29.82 -17.08 4.43
N SER A 187 -29.07 -17.24 3.34
CA SER A 187 -28.23 -18.41 3.04
C SER A 187 -26.76 -18.28 3.47
N LEU A 188 -26.32 -17.13 4.00
CA LEU A 188 -24.95 -16.91 4.47
C LEU A 188 -24.98 -16.58 5.97
N GLN A 189 -24.18 -17.31 6.77
CA GLN A 189 -24.04 -17.09 8.22
C GLN A 189 -23.28 -15.81 8.59
N LEU A 190 -22.74 -15.09 7.59
CA LEU A 190 -22.00 -13.85 7.77
C LEU A 190 -22.89 -12.69 7.27
N CYS A 191 -23.77 -12.19 8.14
CA CYS A 191 -24.50 -10.97 7.81
C CYS A 191 -23.50 -9.81 7.73
N SER A 192 -23.63 -9.00 6.67
CA SER A 192 -22.92 -7.73 6.56
C SER A 192 -23.31 -6.83 7.73
N GLU A 193 -22.35 -6.07 8.25
CA GLU A 193 -22.58 -5.07 9.29
C GLU A 193 -23.61 -4.00 8.88
N GLY A 194 -24.11 -3.26 9.87
CA GLY A 194 -25.00 -2.13 9.63
C GLY A 194 -24.31 -0.97 8.88
N PRO A 195 -25.08 0.03 8.43
CA PRO A 195 -24.55 1.20 7.72
C PRO A 195 -23.40 1.93 8.44
N SER A 196 -23.33 1.85 9.77
CA SER A 196 -22.24 2.43 10.58
C SER A 196 -20.85 1.87 10.22
N ALA A 197 -20.75 0.66 9.66
CA ALA A 197 -19.48 0.08 9.26
C ALA A 197 -18.76 0.88 8.15
N VAL A 198 -19.48 1.72 7.39
CA VAL A 198 -18.83 2.53 6.35
C VAL A 198 -17.88 3.59 6.91
N ILE A 199 -18.06 4.00 8.17
CA ILE A 199 -17.25 5.02 8.86
C ILE A 199 -16.39 4.43 9.98
N GLU A 200 -16.18 3.11 9.97
CA GLU A 200 -15.27 2.42 10.89
C GLU A 200 -13.95 2.09 10.18
N PRO A 201 -12.82 2.05 10.92
CA PRO A 201 -11.49 1.92 10.34
C PRO A 201 -11.12 0.50 9.89
N GLU A 202 -11.94 -0.51 10.21
CA GLU A 202 -11.61 -1.91 9.99
C GLU A 202 -12.22 -2.43 8.69
N VAL A 203 -11.38 -3.00 7.81
CA VAL A 203 -11.80 -3.67 6.57
C VAL A 203 -11.34 -5.12 6.60
N TYR A 204 -12.29 -6.03 6.78
CA TYR A 204 -12.09 -7.48 6.72
C TYR A 204 -13.19 -8.12 5.87
N PRO A 205 -12.97 -9.31 5.28
CA PRO A 205 -14.02 -10.03 4.58
C PRO A 205 -15.29 -10.16 5.46
N GLY A 206 -16.42 -9.66 4.96
CA GLY A 206 -17.70 -9.64 5.68
C GLY A 206 -17.96 -8.41 6.55
N LYS A 207 -16.93 -7.64 6.92
CA LYS A 207 -17.07 -6.37 7.65
C LYS A 207 -17.33 -5.21 6.69
N CYS A 208 -18.52 -5.18 6.12
CA CYS A 208 -18.98 -4.13 5.22
C CYS A 208 -20.48 -3.89 5.39
N TRP A 209 -20.99 -2.79 4.84
CA TRP A 209 -22.43 -2.57 4.72
C TRP A 209 -22.90 -3.02 3.35
N ALA A 210 -23.74 -4.06 3.30
CA ALA A 210 -24.39 -4.51 2.09
C ALA A 210 -25.84 -4.02 2.01
N PHE A 211 -26.30 -3.71 0.81
CA PHE A 211 -27.68 -3.35 0.50
C PHE A 211 -28.15 -4.12 -0.74
N ARG A 212 -29.47 -4.21 -0.92
CA ARG A 212 -30.06 -4.98 -2.02
C ARG A 212 -30.05 -4.18 -3.33
N GLY A 213 -29.67 -4.82 -4.42
CA GLY A 213 -29.69 -4.25 -5.76
C GLY A 213 -28.40 -3.49 -6.08
N SER A 214 -28.42 -2.74 -7.19
CA SER A 214 -27.28 -1.98 -7.70
C SER A 214 -27.31 -0.50 -7.33
N TYR A 215 -28.20 -0.10 -6.42
CA TYR A 215 -28.35 1.30 -6.01
C TYR A 215 -28.54 1.41 -4.50
N GLY A 216 -27.62 2.13 -3.86
CA GLY A 216 -27.64 2.38 -2.43
C GLY A 216 -27.41 3.86 -2.12
N SER A 217 -27.90 4.31 -0.97
CA SER A 217 -27.52 5.60 -0.42
C SER A 217 -27.21 5.54 1.06
N VAL A 218 -26.24 6.34 1.50
CA VAL A 218 -25.91 6.52 2.91
C VAL A 218 -25.62 7.99 3.18
N THR A 219 -26.11 8.44 4.32
CA THR A 219 -26.03 9.83 4.75
C THR A 219 -25.14 9.95 5.99
N ILE A 220 -24.05 10.70 5.90
CA ILE A 220 -23.04 10.80 6.96
C ILE A 220 -22.91 12.25 7.43
N ALA A 221 -23.14 12.49 8.73
CA ALA A 221 -22.79 13.74 9.39
C ALA A 221 -21.30 13.71 9.78
N LEU A 222 -20.55 14.72 9.35
CA LEU A 222 -19.15 14.90 9.71
C LEU A 222 -19.01 15.38 11.16
N SER A 223 -17.86 15.10 11.77
CA SER A 223 -17.53 15.49 13.15
C SER A 223 -17.49 16.99 13.39
N GLN A 224 -17.23 17.78 12.34
CA GLN A 224 -17.19 19.22 12.36
C GLN A 224 -17.47 19.80 10.97
N SER A 225 -17.76 21.10 10.91
CA SER A 225 -17.94 21.81 9.65
C SER A 225 -16.58 21.93 8.94
N VAL A 226 -16.48 21.37 7.73
CA VAL A 226 -15.24 21.38 6.94
C VAL A 226 -15.51 21.67 5.48
N ARG A 227 -14.49 22.23 4.82
CA ARG A 227 -14.45 22.38 3.37
C ARG A 227 -13.88 21.09 2.78
N ILE A 228 -14.75 20.23 2.27
CA ILE A 228 -14.34 18.93 1.72
C ILE A 228 -13.52 19.16 0.46
N THR A 229 -12.35 18.54 0.42
CA THR A 229 -11.45 18.55 -0.74
C THR A 229 -11.35 17.17 -1.39
N HIS A 230 -11.41 16.11 -0.57
CA HIS A 230 -11.27 14.74 -1.03
C HIS A 230 -12.30 13.82 -0.36
N VAL A 231 -12.64 12.77 -1.10
CA VAL A 231 -13.38 11.61 -0.59
C VAL A 231 -12.57 10.36 -0.87
N THR A 232 -12.53 9.43 0.07
CA THR A 232 -11.81 8.17 -0.09
C THR A 232 -12.80 7.01 0.00
N MET A 233 -12.70 6.09 -0.94
CA MET A 233 -13.42 4.81 -0.94
C MET A 233 -12.41 3.68 -0.76
N GLU A 234 -12.69 2.77 0.15
CA GLU A 234 -11.90 1.58 0.36
C GLU A 234 -12.76 0.32 0.25
N HIS A 235 -12.22 -0.66 -0.49
CA HIS A 235 -12.76 -2.01 -0.59
C HIS A 235 -11.67 -3.05 -0.32
N LEU A 236 -12.06 -4.26 0.06
CA LEU A 236 -11.14 -5.37 0.24
C LEU A 236 -10.34 -5.65 -1.06
N PRO A 237 -9.01 -5.89 -1.00
CA PRO A 237 -8.23 -6.31 -2.16
C PRO A 237 -8.69 -7.68 -2.69
N LYS A 238 -8.56 -7.88 -4.01
CA LYS A 238 -8.89 -9.16 -4.69
C LYS A 238 -8.20 -10.37 -4.05
N SER A 239 -6.95 -10.20 -3.58
CA SER A 239 -6.16 -11.26 -2.94
C SER A 239 -6.74 -11.76 -1.61
N LEU A 240 -7.57 -10.97 -0.94
CA LEU A 240 -8.23 -11.35 0.31
C LEU A 240 -9.68 -11.80 0.09
N SER A 241 -10.20 -11.71 -1.14
CA SER A 241 -11.52 -12.23 -1.48
C SER A 241 -11.49 -13.75 -1.61
N PRO A 242 -12.42 -14.50 -0.99
CA PRO A 242 -12.49 -15.96 -1.13
C PRO A 242 -12.63 -16.45 -2.59
N THR A 243 -13.22 -15.63 -3.46
CA THR A 243 -13.42 -15.95 -4.88
C THR A 243 -12.35 -15.33 -5.79
N GLY A 244 -11.44 -14.51 -5.25
CA GLY A 244 -10.52 -13.70 -6.04
C GLY A 244 -11.18 -12.54 -6.80
N GLN A 245 -12.49 -12.34 -6.62
CA GLN A 245 -13.30 -11.33 -7.29
C GLN A 245 -13.92 -10.35 -6.28
N ILE A 246 -14.23 -9.13 -6.73
CA ILE A 246 -14.85 -8.08 -5.90
C ILE A 246 -16.03 -7.43 -6.61
N ASP A 247 -16.84 -8.23 -7.30
CA ASP A 247 -17.95 -7.75 -8.15
C ASP A 247 -19.01 -6.96 -7.37
N SER A 248 -19.06 -7.15 -6.04
CA SER A 248 -19.89 -6.38 -5.12
C SER A 248 -19.37 -4.97 -4.83
N ALA A 249 -18.15 -4.63 -5.23
CA ALA A 249 -17.57 -3.32 -5.00
C ALA A 249 -18.39 -2.23 -5.70
N PRO A 250 -18.45 -1.02 -5.14
CA PRO A 250 -18.98 0.13 -5.86
C PRO A 250 -18.20 0.33 -7.17
N GLN A 251 -18.91 0.75 -8.21
CA GLN A 251 -18.35 1.20 -9.48
C GLN A 251 -18.51 2.72 -9.54
N ASP A 252 -19.67 3.21 -9.97
CA ASP A 252 -19.98 4.64 -9.99
C ASP A 252 -20.48 5.11 -8.63
N PHE A 253 -20.08 6.32 -8.22
CA PHE A 253 -20.70 6.98 -7.09
C PHE A 253 -20.74 8.50 -7.22
N ALA A 254 -21.70 9.12 -6.54
CA ALA A 254 -21.85 10.57 -6.51
C ALA A 254 -21.94 11.07 -5.06
N VAL A 255 -21.37 12.25 -4.83
CA VAL A 255 -21.26 12.89 -3.52
C VAL A 255 -22.06 14.18 -3.53
N TYR A 256 -22.95 14.33 -2.54
CA TYR A 256 -23.78 15.53 -2.36
C TYR A 256 -23.61 16.08 -0.96
N GLY A 257 -23.46 17.39 -0.82
CA GLY A 257 -23.44 18.10 0.46
C GLY A 257 -24.83 18.66 0.80
N ILE A 258 -25.39 18.29 1.95
CA ILE A 258 -26.70 18.75 2.39
C ILE A 258 -26.54 19.83 3.46
N HIS A 259 -27.26 20.94 3.29
CA HIS A 259 -27.38 22.01 4.29
C HIS A 259 -28.67 21.78 5.07
N HIS A 260 -28.59 21.34 6.34
CA HIS A 260 -29.71 20.94 7.22
C HIS A 260 -30.54 19.71 6.80
N VAL A 261 -30.44 18.61 7.57
CA VAL A 261 -31.27 17.37 7.43
C VAL A 261 -32.79 17.67 7.49
N ALA A 262 -33.18 18.66 8.28
CA ALA A 262 -34.58 18.88 8.68
C ALA A 262 -35.51 19.36 7.55
N GLN A 263 -34.96 19.92 6.46
CA GLN A 263 -35.77 20.60 5.44
C GLN A 263 -35.95 19.82 4.13
N LYS A 264 -35.47 18.56 4.04
CA LYS A 264 -35.51 17.76 2.79
C LYS A 264 -35.02 18.55 1.55
N GLN A 265 -34.07 19.47 1.73
CA GLN A 265 -33.49 20.20 0.61
C GLN A 265 -32.65 19.24 -0.25
N GLU A 266 -32.74 19.39 -1.56
CA GLU A 266 -31.85 18.72 -2.51
C GLU A 266 -30.41 19.10 -2.19
N GLY A 267 -29.56 18.10 -1.97
CA GLY A 267 -28.15 18.32 -1.66
C GLY A 267 -27.42 19.00 -2.83
N VAL A 268 -26.37 19.76 -2.51
CA VAL A 268 -25.47 20.36 -3.49
C VAL A 268 -24.58 19.27 -4.07
N PHE A 269 -24.63 19.06 -5.39
CA PHE A 269 -23.74 18.11 -6.07
C PHE A 269 -22.28 18.55 -5.94
N LEU A 270 -21.45 17.70 -5.35
CA LEU A 270 -20.02 17.96 -5.13
C LEU A 270 -19.15 17.28 -6.19
N GLY A 271 -19.53 16.07 -6.62
CA GLY A 271 -18.80 15.34 -7.65
C GLY A 271 -19.38 13.95 -7.95
N LYS A 272 -19.02 13.41 -9.11
CA LYS A 272 -19.25 12.01 -9.52
C LYS A 272 -17.89 11.37 -9.82
N PHE A 273 -17.72 10.15 -9.35
CA PHE A 273 -16.47 9.40 -9.41
C PHE A 273 -16.75 7.94 -9.75
N ALA A 274 -15.71 7.22 -10.13
CA ALA A 274 -15.75 5.78 -10.33
C ALA A 274 -14.61 5.15 -9.52
N TYR A 275 -14.95 4.21 -8.65
CA TYR A 275 -13.96 3.29 -8.09
C TYR A 275 -13.43 2.41 -9.23
N SER A 276 -12.21 1.88 -9.09
CA SER A 276 -11.62 0.93 -10.04
C SER A 276 -11.34 -0.39 -9.35
N GLN A 277 -11.97 -1.49 -9.78
CA GLN A 277 -11.66 -2.80 -9.20
C GLN A 277 -10.23 -3.30 -9.49
N ASP A 278 -9.57 -2.71 -10.48
CA ASP A 278 -8.19 -3.03 -10.88
C ASP A 278 -7.17 -2.01 -10.33
N GLY A 279 -7.63 -1.01 -9.58
CA GLY A 279 -6.78 -0.04 -8.89
C GLY A 279 -6.39 -0.49 -7.48
N ASP A 280 -5.79 0.44 -6.73
CA ASP A 280 -5.47 0.22 -5.33
C ASP A 280 -6.74 -0.02 -4.48
N PRO A 281 -6.67 -0.80 -3.39
CA PRO A 281 -7.84 -1.05 -2.52
C PRO A 281 -8.41 0.23 -1.89
N ILE A 282 -7.55 1.22 -1.64
CA ILE A 282 -7.89 2.53 -1.08
C ILE A 282 -7.74 3.57 -2.20
N GLN A 283 -8.85 4.19 -2.61
CA GLN A 283 -8.86 5.17 -3.70
C GLN A 283 -9.39 6.52 -3.23
N THR A 284 -8.60 7.56 -3.47
CA THR A 284 -8.92 8.94 -3.03
C THR A 284 -9.24 9.80 -4.25
N PHE A 285 -10.35 10.52 -4.18
CA PHE A 285 -10.93 11.30 -5.27
C PHE A 285 -11.00 12.78 -4.90
N GLU A 286 -10.40 13.63 -5.74
CA GLU A 286 -10.38 15.08 -5.54
C GLU A 286 -11.65 15.75 -6.09
N LEU A 287 -12.22 16.68 -5.32
CA LEU A 287 -13.36 17.50 -5.72
C LEU A 287 -12.89 18.74 -6.49
N LYS A 288 -13.31 18.88 -7.76
CA LYS A 288 -12.90 19.98 -8.66
C LYS A 288 -13.28 21.37 -8.16
N ALA A 289 -14.45 21.49 -7.53
CA ALA A 289 -14.88 22.73 -6.91
C ALA A 289 -14.78 22.56 -5.40
N ARG A 290 -13.92 23.37 -4.80
CA ARG A 290 -13.76 23.41 -3.36
C ARG A 290 -14.97 24.16 -2.78
N TYR A 291 -16.08 23.46 -2.58
CA TYR A 291 -17.30 24.04 -2.04
C TYR A 291 -17.11 24.32 -0.54
N LEU A 292 -17.42 25.55 -0.11
CA LEU A 292 -17.57 25.87 1.30
C LEU A 292 -18.91 25.31 1.75
N VAL A 293 -18.92 24.10 2.30
CA VAL A 293 -20.11 23.57 2.97
C VAL A 293 -20.11 24.14 4.38
N TYR A 294 -20.90 25.20 4.60
CA TYR A 294 -21.08 25.81 5.92
C TYR A 294 -22.14 25.05 6.71
N SER A 295 -21.75 24.60 7.91
CA SER A 295 -22.55 24.05 9.01
C SER A 295 -23.28 22.71 8.75
N GLN A 296 -22.94 21.72 9.59
CA GLN A 296 -23.44 20.33 9.57
C GLN A 296 -23.38 19.69 8.19
N THR A 297 -22.15 19.43 7.72
CA THR A 297 -21.94 18.75 6.45
C THR A 297 -22.46 17.32 6.53
N ILE A 298 -23.58 17.10 5.86
CA ILE A 298 -24.19 15.80 5.70
C ILE A 298 -23.94 15.36 4.27
N LEU A 299 -23.31 14.20 4.10
CA LEU A 299 -22.94 13.69 2.79
C LEU A 299 -23.85 12.54 2.40
N CYS A 300 -24.57 12.71 1.29
CA CYS A 300 -25.29 11.63 0.66
C CYS A 300 -24.41 11.03 -0.43
N LEU A 301 -24.10 9.75 -0.28
CA LEU A 301 -23.43 8.95 -1.29
C LEU A 301 -24.47 8.16 -2.05
N TYR A 302 -24.42 8.20 -3.38
CA TYR A 302 -25.15 7.25 -4.22
C TYR A 302 -24.17 6.23 -4.74
N LEU A 303 -24.39 4.95 -4.43
CA LEU A 303 -23.52 3.85 -4.80
C LEU A 303 -24.18 3.05 -5.92
N PHE A 304 -23.48 2.90 -7.03
CA PHE A 304 -23.82 1.94 -8.08
C PHE A 304 -22.88 0.75 -7.95
N THR A 305 -23.42 -0.45 -7.76
CA THR A 305 -22.64 -1.70 -7.67
C THR A 305 -22.90 -2.57 -8.90
N GLY A 306 -21.94 -3.45 -9.23
CA GLY A 306 -22.01 -4.33 -10.39
C GLY A 306 -20.88 -4.04 -11.37
N TRP A 307 -19.72 -4.61 -11.07
CA TRP A 307 -18.61 -4.74 -12.02
C TRP A 307 -18.86 -5.87 -13.03
#